data_AF-F8AC29-F1
#
_entry.id   AF-F8AC29-F1
#
_cell.length_a   1.000
_cell.length_b   1.000
_cell.length_c   1.000
_cell.angle_alpha   90.00
_cell.angle_beta   90.00
_cell.angle_gamma   90.00
#
_symmetry.space_group_name_H-M   'P 1'
#
loop_
_entity.id
_entity.type
_entity.pdbx_description
1 polymer ?
#
loop_
_entity_poly.entity_id
_entity_poly.type
_entity_poly.pdbx_seq_one_letter_code
_entity_poly.pdbx_strand_id
1 'polypeptide(L)' 'MKTKNVSIPIDIIIEMLKKLNEEEKQEIFEKVFLEEDTSPLTIEEKQEIERSEQELKNKETISWPFGT' A
#
# COMPACT_ATOMS: atom_id res chain seq x y z
N MET A 1 -29.07 -8.62 -13.07
CA MET A 1 -29.34 -7.82 -11.86
C MET A 1 -29.46 -6.36 -12.27
N LYS A 2 -30.52 -5.63 -11.87
CA LYS A 2 -30.55 -4.17 -12.01
C LYS A 2 -29.65 -3.60 -10.90
N THR A 3 -28.44 -3.20 -11.25
CA THR A 3 -27.57 -2.42 -10.36
C THR A 3 -28.19 -1.03 -10.18
N LYS A 4 -28.64 -0.72 -8.96
CA LYS A 4 -29.05 0.62 -8.58
C LYS A 4 -27.81 1.36 -8.08
N ASN A 5 -27.39 2.38 -8.80
CA ASN A 5 -26.30 3.23 -8.35
C ASN A 5 -26.81 4.18 -7.27
N VAL A 6 -26.19 4.13 -6.10
CA VAL A 6 -26.44 5.05 -4.99
C VAL A 6 -25.27 6.02 -4.94
N SER A 7 -25.55 7.32 -5.01
CA SER A 7 -24.54 8.35 -4.85
C SER A 7 -24.39 8.68 -3.37
N ILE A 8 -23.19 8.46 -2.83
CA ILE A 8 -22.84 8.80 -1.45
C ILE A 8 -21.81 9.93 -1.50
N PRO A 9 -22.04 11.05 -0.80
CA PRO A 9 -21.04 12.10 -0.66
C PRO A 9 -19.75 11.56 -0.03
N ILE A 10 -18.61 11.87 -0.64
CA ILE A 10 -17.30 11.38 -0.17
C ILE A 10 -16.99 11.82 1.26
N ASP A 11 -17.48 12.99 1.67
CA ASP A 11 -17.29 13.53 3.02
C ASP A 11 -17.86 12.59 4.10
N ILE A 12 -18.97 11.91 3.81
CA ILE A 12 -19.57 10.94 4.75
C ILE A 12 -18.64 9.74 4.93
N ILE A 13 -18.03 9.27 3.84
CA ILE A 13 -17.08 8.16 3.86
C ILE A 13 -15.84 8.55 4.67
N ILE A 14 -15.31 9.77 4.46
CA ILE A 14 -14.17 10.30 5.21
C ILE A 14 -14.48 10.39 6.70
N GLU A 15 -15.66 10.89 7.08
CA GLU A 15 -16.07 10.96 8.48
C GLU A 15 -16.29 9.58 9.13
N MET A 16 -16.70 8.57 8.35
CA MET A 16 -16.74 7.19 8.82
C MET A 16 -15.34 6.63 9.07
N LEU A 17 -14.41 6.82 8.12
CA LEU A 17 -13.04 6.35 8.23
C LEU A 17 -12.28 6.99 9.40
N LYS A 18 -12.52 8.28 9.68
CA LYS A 18 -11.92 8.98 10.83
C LYS A 18 -12.30 8.40 12.18
N LYS A 19 -13.47 7.74 12.29
CA LYS A 19 -13.98 7.17 13.54
C LYS A 19 -13.45 5.78 13.84
N LEU A 20 -12.82 5.13 12.86
CA LEU A 20 -12.19 3.83 13.03
C LEU A 20 -10.92 3.95 13.86
N ASN A 21 -10.55 2.88 14.52
CA ASN A 21 -9.25 2.76 15.14
C ASN A 21 -8.15 2.52 14.08
N GLU A 22 -6.88 2.61 14.47
CA GLU A 22 -5.77 2.50 13.51
C GLU A 22 -5.65 1.10 12.88
N GLU A 23 -6.00 0.04 13.60
CA GLU A 23 -6.01 -1.33 13.08
C GLU A 23 -7.08 -1.50 11.99
N GLU A 24 -8.29 -1.00 12.23
CA GLU A 24 -9.39 -1.03 11.28
C GLU A 24 -9.09 -0.17 10.03
N LYS A 25 -8.44 0.99 10.20
CA LYS A 25 -7.99 1.82 9.07
C LYS A 25 -6.95 1.10 8.23
N GLN A 26 -5.99 0.44 8.87
CA GLN A 26 -4.96 -0.34 8.21
C GLN A 26 -5.59 -1.49 7.42
N GLU A 27 -6.51 -2.25 8.01
CA GLU A 27 -7.19 -3.35 7.33
C GLU A 27 -8.00 -2.89 6.11
N ILE A 28 -8.73 -1.77 6.23
CA ILE A 28 -9.46 -1.18 5.09
C ILE A 28 -8.50 -0.67 4.03
N PHE A 29 -7.39 -0.05 4.44
CA PHE A 29 -6.36 0.41 3.51
C PHE A 29 -5.81 -0.77 2.69
N GLU A 30 -5.44 -1.85 3.36
CA GLU A 30 -4.93 -3.06 2.72
C GLU A 30 -5.96 -3.68 1.77
N LYS A 31 -7.23 -3.82 2.19
CA LYS A 31 -8.25 -4.47 1.36
C LYS A 31 -8.74 -3.64 0.18
N VAL A 32 -8.71 -2.32 0.28
CA VAL A 32 -9.30 -1.42 -0.72
C VAL A 32 -8.26 -0.83 -1.65
N PHE A 33 -7.06 -0.56 -1.15
CA PHE A 33 -6.03 0.19 -1.88
C PHE A 33 -4.79 -0.63 -2.22
N LEU A 34 -4.54 -1.76 -1.55
CA LEU A 34 -3.49 -2.67 -1.98
C LEU A 34 -4.11 -3.73 -2.88
N GLU A 35 -3.65 -3.74 -4.13
CA GLU A 35 -3.84 -4.87 -5.02
C GLU A 35 -2.55 -5.69 -4.99
N GLU A 36 -2.63 -6.96 -4.60
CA GLU A 36 -1.48 -7.85 -4.65
C GLU A 36 -1.12 -8.12 -6.11
N ASP A 37 -0.02 -7.52 -6.58
CA ASP A 37 0.56 -7.88 -7.87
C ASP A 37 1.37 -9.17 -7.72
N THR A 38 0.77 -10.28 -8.16
CA THR A 38 1.43 -11.60 -8.20
C THR A 38 2.16 -11.86 -9.52
N SER A 39 2.27 -10.85 -10.39
CA SER A 39 2.96 -10.98 -11.66
C SER A 39 4.44 -11.30 -11.44
N PRO A 40 5.07 -12.10 -12.33
CA PRO A 40 6.50 -12.30 -12.25
C PRO A 40 7.25 -10.98 -12.43
N LEU A 41 8.28 -10.77 -11.60
CA LEU A 41 9.18 -9.62 -11.74
C LEU A 41 9.78 -9.55 -13.15
N THR A 42 9.77 -8.34 -13.69
CA THR A 42 10.48 -7.96 -14.91
C THR A 42 12.00 -8.06 -14.72
N ILE A 43 12.75 -7.98 -15.81
CA ILE A 43 14.23 -8.05 -15.74
C ILE A 43 14.76 -6.82 -15.01
N GLU A 44 14.17 -5.66 -15.28
CA GLU A 44 14.50 -4.38 -14.67
C GLU A 44 14.28 -4.44 -13.15
N GLU A 45 13.11 -4.91 -12.69
CA GLU A 45 12.82 -5.04 -11.26
C GLU A 45 13.79 -6.00 -10.55
N LYS A 46 14.18 -7.10 -11.20
CA LYS A 46 15.18 -8.02 -10.64
C LYS A 46 16.54 -7.33 -10.48
N GLN A 47 16.96 -6.57 -11.48
CA GLN A 47 18.23 -5.82 -11.42
C GLN A 47 18.18 -4.74 -10.33
N GLU A 48 17.05 -4.06 -10.16
CA GLU A 48 16.86 -3.07 -9.10
C GLU A 48 16.97 -3.71 -7.71
N ILE A 49 16.39 -4.91 -7.51
CA ILE A 49 16.51 -5.66 -6.26
C ILE A 49 17.98 -6.04 -6.00
N GLU A 50 18.66 -6.65 -6.98
CA GLU A 50 20.08 -7.02 -6.86
C GLU A 50 20.96 -5.81 -6.49
N ARG A 51 20.71 -4.65 -7.12
CA ARG A 51 21.42 -3.42 -6.80
C ARG A 51 21.14 -2.97 -5.37
N SER A 52 19.87 -2.96 -4.97
CA SER A 52 19.45 -2.53 -3.63
C SER A 52 20.03 -3.42 -2.52
N GLU A 53 20.12 -4.74 -2.75
CA GLU A 53 20.78 -5.66 -1.83
C GLU A 53 22.28 -5.37 -1.69
N GLN A 54 22.93 -5.03 -2.80
CA GLN A 54 24.34 -4.69 -2.79
C GLN A 54 24.59 -3.34 -2.09
N GLU A 55 23.76 -2.33 -2.32
CA GLU A 55 23.79 -1.04 -1.63
C GLU A 55 23.60 -1.22 -0.11
N LEU A 56 22.65 -2.08 0.30
CA LEU A 56 22.43 -2.41 1.70
C LEU A 56 23.66 -3.06 2.33
N LYS A 57 24.27 -4.03 1.64
CA LYS A 57 25.51 -4.69 2.08
C LYS A 57 26.68 -3.71 2.20
N ASN A 58 26.76 -2.76 1.28
CA ASN A 58 27.77 -1.70 1.27
C ASN A 58 27.50 -0.60 2.31
N LYS A 59 26.35 -0.63 2.99
CA LYS A 59 25.88 0.44 3.90
C LYS A 59 25.71 1.79 3.21
N GLU A 60 25.35 1.75 1.93
CA GLU A 60 25.03 2.94 1.13
C GLU A 60 23.55 3.32 1.29
N THR A 61 22.76 2.49 1.97
CA THR A 61 21.36 2.76 2.30
C THR A 61 21.20 3.64 3.54
N ILE A 62 20.11 4.41 3.55
CA ILE A 62 19.68 5.16 4.73
C ILE A 62 18.71 4.31 5.56
N SER A 63 18.75 4.48 6.89
CA SER A 63 17.71 3.93 7.75
C SER A 63 16.40 4.66 7.47
N TRP A 64 15.35 3.88 7.19
CA TRP A 64 14.03 4.44 6.97
C TRP A 64 13.48 5.03 8.28
N PRO A 65 13.17 6.34 8.34
CA PRO A 65 12.88 7.02 9.61
C PRO A 65 11.50 6.71 10.21
N PHE A 66 10.67 5.91 9.53
CA PHE A 66 9.31 5.58 9.96
C PHE A 66 9.08 4.06 9.89
N GLY A 67 9.31 3.34 10.98
CA GLY A 67 9.06 1.88 11.03
C GLY A 67 9.99 1.10 11.95
N THR A 68 10.17 1.56 13.19
CA THR A 68 10.74 0.73 14.28
C THR A 68 9.64 0.01 15.03
#